data_AF-A0A0U3HT85-F1
#
_entry.id   AF-A0A0U3HT85-F1
#
_cell.length_a   1.000
_cell.length_b   1.000
_cell.length_c   1.000
_cell.angle_alpha   90.00
_cell.angle_beta   90.00
_cell.angle_gamma   90.00
#
_symmetry.space_group_name_H-M   'P 1'
#
loop_
_entity.id
_entity.type
_entity.pdbx_description
1 polymer ?
#
loop_
_entity_poly.entity_id
_entity_poly.type
_entity_poly.pdbx_seq_one_letter_code
_entity_poly.pdbx_strand_id
1 'polypeptide(L)'
;MNKNELYKHILESVLTAVSDEAPQLLEPLKTALDAQKASFQQIQQAYLNGEIDAIQMQEELERESAVLEAELVPLEICAEATIQKVIQKVIDAATSSLTSAAGN
;
A
#
# COMPACT_ATOMS: atom_id res chain seq x y z
N MET A 1 -2.58 11.10 -13.35
CA MET A 1 -3.28 10.61 -12.13
C MET A 1 -3.16 11.69 -11.05
N ASN A 2 -4.25 12.09 -10.37
CA ASN A 2 -4.20 13.13 -9.34
C ASN A 2 -3.81 12.53 -7.98
N LYS A 3 -3.21 13.29 -7.04
CA LYS A 3 -2.66 12.80 -5.75
C LYS A 3 -3.63 11.97 -4.88
N ASN A 4 -4.93 12.15 -5.07
CA ASN A 4 -5.98 11.40 -4.36
C ASN A 4 -6.38 10.09 -5.04
N GLU A 5 -6.08 9.91 -6.33
CA GLU A 5 -6.49 8.73 -7.10
C GLU A 5 -5.63 7.51 -6.77
N LEU A 6 -4.30 7.68 -6.60
CA LEU A 6 -3.40 6.58 -6.22
C LEU A 6 -3.81 5.96 -4.88
N TYR A 7 -3.89 6.81 -3.84
CA TYR A 7 -4.26 6.37 -2.51
C TYR A 7 -5.64 5.73 -2.49
N LYS A 8 -6.61 6.33 -3.16
CA LYS A 8 -7.97 5.80 -3.23
C LYS A 8 -8.01 4.46 -3.96
N HIS A 9 -7.23 4.28 -5.02
CA HIS A 9 -7.19 3.02 -5.76
C HIS A 9 -6.49 1.91 -4.99
N ILE A 10 -5.40 2.22 -4.27
CA ILE A 10 -4.76 1.30 -3.31
C ILE A 10 -5.78 0.90 -2.24
N LEU A 11 -6.43 1.90 -1.61
CA LEU A 11 -7.40 1.66 -0.55
C LEU A 11 -8.57 0.79 -1.04
N GLU A 12 -9.17 1.09 -2.19
CA GLU A 12 -10.28 0.34 -2.76
C GLU A 12 -9.86 -1.09 -3.14
N SER A 13 -8.73 -1.26 -3.84
CA SER A 13 -8.24 -2.58 -4.24
C SER A 13 -7.95 -3.47 -3.03
N VAL A 14 -7.40 -2.87 -1.98
CA VAL A 14 -7.03 -3.56 -0.75
C VAL A 14 -8.25 -3.89 0.08
N LEU A 15 -9.14 -2.92 0.33
CA LEU A 15 -10.35 -3.17 1.13
C LEU A 15 -11.26 -4.22 0.47
N THR A 16 -11.40 -4.22 -0.86
CA THR A 16 -12.12 -5.28 -1.59
C THR A 16 -11.46 -6.64 -1.46
N ALA A 17 -10.13 -6.68 -1.48
CA ALA A 17 -9.40 -7.94 -1.34
C ALA A 17 -9.41 -8.53 0.08
N VAL A 18 -9.57 -7.68 1.09
CA VAL A 18 -9.59 -8.09 2.51
C VAL A 18 -11.00 -8.34 3.02
N SER A 19 -12.01 -7.67 2.45
CA SER A 19 -13.40 -7.74 2.94
C SER A 19 -13.98 -9.15 2.95
N ASP A 20 -13.52 -10.00 2.03
CA ASP A 20 -14.03 -11.36 1.88
C ASP A 20 -13.26 -12.38 2.74
N GLU A 21 -11.98 -12.11 3.03
CA GLU A 21 -11.08 -13.07 3.70
C GLU A 21 -10.90 -12.75 5.20
N ALA A 22 -10.93 -11.48 5.59
CA ALA A 22 -10.69 -11.04 6.97
C ALA A 22 -11.39 -9.70 7.26
N PRO A 23 -12.73 -9.68 7.34
CA PRO A 23 -13.50 -8.46 7.55
C PRO A 23 -13.15 -7.75 8.87
N GLN A 24 -12.67 -8.48 9.89
CA GLN A 24 -12.20 -7.91 11.15
C GLN A 24 -10.97 -7.01 11.00
N LEU A 25 -10.19 -7.18 9.93
CA LEU A 25 -9.00 -6.39 9.64
C LEU A 25 -9.30 -5.10 8.89
N LEU A 26 -10.53 -4.89 8.40
CA LEU A 26 -10.84 -3.74 7.54
C LEU A 26 -10.61 -2.39 8.22
N GLU A 27 -11.11 -2.20 9.43
CA GLU A 27 -10.92 -0.94 10.16
C GLU A 27 -9.45 -0.71 10.52
N PRO A 28 -8.73 -1.68 11.13
CA PRO A 28 -7.32 -1.48 11.43
C PRO A 28 -6.44 -1.27 10.20
N LEU A 29 -6.69 -2.01 9.12
CA LEU A 29 -5.99 -1.86 7.85
C LEU A 29 -6.24 -0.49 7.24
N LYS A 30 -7.48 -0.01 7.28
CA LYS A 30 -7.80 1.34 6.82
C LYS A 30 -7.05 2.39 7.64
N THR A 31 -6.98 2.24 8.96
CA THR A 31 -6.24 3.17 9.84
C THR A 31 -4.74 3.15 9.54
N ALA A 32 -4.15 1.98 9.35
CA ALA A 32 -2.73 1.84 9.02
C ALA A 32 -2.40 2.45 7.64
N LEU A 33 -3.23 2.18 6.63
CA LEU A 33 -3.10 2.80 5.30
C LEU A 33 -3.30 4.32 5.34
N ASP A 34 -4.24 4.82 6.15
CA ASP A 34 -4.44 6.26 6.35
C ASP A 34 -3.19 6.91 6.98
N ALA A 35 -2.48 6.21 7.88
CA ALA A 35 -1.22 6.67 8.46
C ALA A 35 -0.08 6.72 7.42
N GLN A 36 -0.03 5.75 6.51
CA GLN A 36 0.98 5.66 5.45
C GLN A 36 0.69 6.47 4.19
N LYS A 37 -0.52 7.03 4.08
CA LYS A 37 -0.96 7.82 2.93
C LYS A 37 0.06 8.86 2.48
N ALA A 38 0.65 9.59 3.44
CA ALA A 38 1.62 10.64 3.14
C ALA A 38 2.90 10.07 2.52
N SER A 39 3.40 8.94 3.02
CA SER A 39 4.58 8.26 2.47
C SER A 39 4.36 7.79 1.04
N PHE A 40 3.23 7.12 0.75
CA PHE A 40 2.92 6.70 -0.62
C PHE A 40 2.83 7.88 -1.59
N GLN A 41 2.30 9.02 -1.14
CA GLN A 41 2.26 10.25 -1.94
C GLN A 41 3.65 10.85 -2.17
N GLN A 42 4.55 10.76 -1.20
CA GLN A 42 5.93 11.22 -1.34
C GLN A 42 6.71 10.34 -2.32
N ILE A 43 6.59 9.01 -2.21
CA ILE A 43 7.20 8.06 -3.15
C ILE A 43 6.71 8.32 -4.57
N GLN A 44 5.38 8.50 -4.75
CA GLN A 44 4.81 8.86 -6.04
C GLN A 44 5.41 10.15 -6.60
N GLN A 45 5.48 11.20 -5.80
CA GLN A 45 5.98 12.51 -6.21
C GLN A 45 7.46 12.43 -6.61
N ALA A 46 8.28 11.77 -5.80
CA ALA A 46 9.70 11.58 -6.08
C ALA A 46 9.92 10.80 -7.38
N TYR A 47 9.15 9.74 -7.62
CA TYR A 47 9.24 8.95 -8.84
C TYR A 47 8.82 9.75 -10.08
N LEU A 48 7.68 10.46 -10.01
CA LEU A 48 7.19 11.30 -11.12
C LEU A 48 8.11 12.48 -11.42
N ASN A 49 8.80 13.01 -10.42
CA ASN A 49 9.79 14.07 -10.59
C ASN A 49 11.15 13.55 -11.11
N GLY A 50 11.33 12.22 -11.21
CA GLY A 50 12.60 11.59 -11.57
C GLY A 50 13.68 11.71 -10.49
N GLU A 51 13.29 11.98 -9.24
CA GLU A 51 14.18 12.04 -8.08
C GLU A 51 14.62 10.65 -7.62
N ILE A 52 13.77 9.64 -7.87
CA ILE A 52 14.05 8.22 -7.66
C ILE A 52 13.73 7.45 -8.94
N ASP A 53 14.51 6.40 -9.21
CA ASP A 53 14.23 5.47 -10.29
C ASP A 53 13.22 4.38 -9.88
N ALA A 54 12.89 3.49 -10.81
CA ALA A 54 11.91 2.42 -10.57
C ALA A 54 12.39 1.38 -9.53
N ILE A 55 13.70 1.18 -9.39
CA ILE A 55 14.27 0.26 -8.39
C ILE A 55 14.13 0.89 -7.02
N GLN A 56 14.53 2.15 -6.88
CA GLN A 56 14.42 2.91 -5.63
C GLN A 56 12.97 3.09 -5.19
N MET A 57 12.04 3.32 -6.12
CA MET A 57 10.61 3.33 -5.83
C MET A 57 10.15 1.98 -5.25
N GLN A 58 10.58 0.85 -5.83
CA GLN A 58 10.25 -0.48 -5.33
C GLN A 58 10.80 -0.70 -3.91
N GLU A 59 12.05 -0.30 -3.66
CA GLU A 59 12.68 -0.40 -2.33
C GLU A 59 11.93 0.43 -1.26
N GLU A 60 11.48 1.63 -1.60
CA GLU A 60 10.70 2.47 -0.68
C GLU A 60 9.29 1.90 -0.43
N LEU A 61 8.64 1.31 -1.44
CA LEU A 61 7.38 0.60 -1.26
C LEU A 61 7.54 -0.63 -0.36
N GLU A 62 8.63 -1.38 -0.52
CA GLU A 62 8.97 -2.52 0.36
C GLU A 62 9.23 -2.06 1.81
N ARG A 63 9.80 -0.87 2.02
CA ARG A 63 9.91 -0.29 3.36
C ARG A 63 8.54 0.02 3.97
N GLU A 64 7.65 0.69 3.23
CA GLU A 64 6.30 0.98 3.70
C GLU A 64 5.50 -0.30 3.95
N SER A 65 5.75 -1.35 3.17
CA SER A 65 5.23 -2.71 3.39
C SER A 65 5.61 -3.25 4.78
N ALA A 66 6.88 -3.14 5.17
CA ALA A 66 7.35 -3.62 6.47
C ALA A 66 6.78 -2.78 7.64
N VAL A 67 6.58 -1.48 7.43
CA VAL A 67 5.88 -0.63 8.42
C VAL A 67 4.43 -1.08 8.56
N LEU A 68 3.75 -1.38 7.45
CA LEU A 68 2.35 -1.82 7.45
C LEU A 68 2.21 -3.16 8.17
N GLU A 69 3.16 -4.07 7.93
CA GLU A 69 3.25 -5.34 8.65
C GLU A 69 3.38 -5.12 10.16
N ALA A 70 4.29 -4.26 10.59
CA ALA A 70 4.51 -3.98 12.00
C ALA A 70 3.28 -3.33 12.68
N GLU A 71 2.48 -2.55 11.95
CA GLU A 71 1.23 -1.97 12.46
C GLU A 71 0.10 -3.00 12.56
N LEU A 72 0.08 -4.01 11.69
CA LEU A 72 -0.96 -5.04 11.62
C LEU A 72 -0.66 -6.28 12.48
N VAL A 73 0.60 -6.63 12.69
CA VAL A 73 1.05 -7.77 13.51
C VAL A 73 0.46 -7.77 14.94
N PRO A 74 0.41 -6.64 15.69
CA PRO A 74 -0.17 -6.60 17.03
C PRO A 74 -1.68 -6.89 17.09
N LEU A 75 -2.37 -6.74 15.96
CA LEU A 75 -3.82 -6.87 15.87
C LEU A 75 -4.26 -8.33 15.66
N GLU A 76 -3.33 -9.22 15.29
CA GLU A 76 -3.63 -10.62 15.00
C GLU A 76 -2.51 -11.57 15.45
N ILE A 77 -2.69 -12.15 16.65
CA ILE A 77 -2.04 -13.44 16.98
C ILE A 77 -2.59 -14.59 16.10
N CYS A 78 -3.58 -14.36 15.22
CA CYS A 78 -4.35 -15.43 14.57
C CYS A 78 -4.16 -15.63 13.05
N ALA A 79 -3.53 -14.73 12.27
CA ALA A 79 -3.50 -14.90 10.81
C ALA A 79 -2.32 -14.21 10.09
N GLU A 80 -1.09 -14.48 10.52
CA GLU A 80 0.15 -14.00 9.88
C GLU A 80 0.16 -14.19 8.35
N ALA A 81 -0.34 -15.34 7.86
CA ALA A 81 -0.48 -15.62 6.43
C ALA A 81 -1.54 -14.76 5.71
N THR A 82 -2.59 -14.33 6.42
CA THR A 82 -3.60 -13.40 5.90
C THR A 82 -3.00 -12.00 5.83
N ILE A 83 -2.34 -11.54 6.89
CA ILE A 83 -1.66 -10.23 6.91
C ILE A 83 -0.65 -10.13 5.75
N GLN A 84 0.18 -11.14 5.55
CA GLN A 84 1.14 -11.16 4.44
C GLN A 84 0.47 -11.07 3.06
N LYS A 85 -0.65 -11.78 2.85
CA LYS A 85 -1.43 -11.68 1.60
C LYS A 85 -2.02 -10.29 1.40
N VAL A 86 -2.55 -9.69 2.46
CA VAL A 86 -3.11 -8.33 2.43
C VAL A 86 -2.03 -7.33 2.03
N ILE A 87 -0.87 -7.41 2.66
CA ILE A 87 0.27 -6.53 2.40
C ILE A 87 0.78 -6.71 0.97
N GLN A 88 0.91 -7.95 0.48
CA GLN A 88 1.31 -8.18 -0.90
C GLN A 88 0.36 -7.51 -1.90
N LYS A 89 -0.96 -7.62 -1.66
CA LYS A 89 -1.96 -6.96 -2.51
C LYS A 89 -1.87 -5.43 -2.45
N VAL A 90 -1.49 -4.84 -1.31
CA VAL A 90 -1.24 -3.40 -1.17
C VAL A 90 -0.10 -2.96 -2.09
N ILE A 91 1.04 -3.67 -2.02
CA ILE A 91 2.24 -3.33 -2.78
C ILE A 91 2.04 -3.55 -4.29
N ASP A 92 1.38 -4.63 -4.68
CA ASP A 92 1.07 -4.90 -6.09
C ASP A 92 0.18 -3.79 -6.69
N ALA A 93 -0.83 -3.35 -5.93
CA ALA A 93 -1.72 -2.26 -6.34
C ALA A 93 -0.98 -0.92 -6.43
N ALA A 94 -0.11 -0.62 -5.46
CA ALA A 94 0.70 0.60 -5.45
C ALA A 94 1.65 0.64 -6.66
N THR A 95 2.37 -0.46 -6.90
CA THR A 95 3.32 -0.60 -8.01
C THR A 95 2.63 -0.48 -9.37
N SER A 96 1.51 -1.19 -9.55
CA SER A 96 0.72 -1.13 -10.79
C SER A 96 0.20 0.27 -11.08
N SER A 97 -0.26 0.97 -10.04
CA SER A 97 -0.80 2.33 -10.18
C SER A 97 0.31 3.36 -10.48
N LEU A 98 1.48 3.21 -9.87
CA LEU A 98 2.64 4.09 -10.08
C LEU A 98 3.25 3.93 -11.48
N THR A 99 3.44 2.68 -11.92
CA THR A 99 3.97 2.38 -13.26
C THR A 99 3.02 2.82 -14.37
N SER A 100 1.71 2.64 -14.17
CA SER A 100 0.68 3.14 -15.11
C SER A 100 0.62 4.67 -15.18
N ALA A 101 0.98 5.37 -14.09
CA ALA A 101 1.00 6.83 -14.05
C ALA A 101 2.24 7.45 -14.73
N ALA A 102 3.36 6.73 -14.82
CA ALA A 102 4.58 7.18 -15.49
C ALA A 102 4.61 6.88 -17.00
N GLY A 103 3.71 6.03 -17.50
CA GLY A 103 3.63 5.60 -18.90
C GLY A 103 2.77 6.45 -19.84
N ASN A 104 2.31 7.64 -19.42
CA ASN A 104 1.56 8.60 -20.27
C ASN A 104 2.26 9.95 -20.37
#